data_AF-A0A066UWN0-F1
#
_entry.id   AF-A0A066UWN0-F1
#
_cell.length_a   1.000
_cell.length_b   1.000
_cell.length_c   1.000
_cell.angle_alpha   90.00
_cell.angle_beta   90.00
_cell.angle_gamma   90.00
#
_symmetry.space_group_name_H-M   'P 1'
#
loop_
_entity.id
_entity.type
_entity.pdbx_description
1 polymer ?
#
loop_
_entity_poly.entity_id
_entity_poly.type
_entity_poly.pdbx_seq_one_letter_code
_entity_poly.pdbx_strand_id
1 'polypeptide(L)'
;MDRNKPSWPLNAVSVILLTSLFTGCQSGHEDSGDGSTNPTAVSISIPETLSVTEPSSGSSTEGVTVTLSEALTSDVNLTITTSNVTARSTGDFRNYDPLSSSVVTIPAGSTTATLPLNVLHNNVFEGAKTLQYSITAPSSSTYTITNNQTTVTINDANSQPTIGFSNSLSTVVEGDSVVQQMVLSNYSSQDVTITLVQTGIAASDDYTVDMASLNVTLSAETLTSDITFSAKDDGFNEGGESVIYTMTEVGNATIDSAKNTLAFYIPGQKNFNDTGYVTYYDGTTFDSTTPPASHPNQDAKYGLDTADDIEHSDGEYGFRYTKIDAHGNPIDPSSTNWRCVKDEHTGLYIEAKQAPTALPSQSDIDTWVENHKNDPDAYPYPYGAESSMWRSSSYTYTWYDADGTTNGGYAGAPNDALYSEGPISSECAYPNDNSGTRNCNTSSYISSLNSYAICGITDWRLPSPVEARSFINFNVGTSPSGSVNFFPNLGDHLFTHSSSVKQDGSARCIDSQTGELELCNKNITGSTGIVAVSGGIE
;
A
#
# COMPACT_ATOMS: atom_id res chain seq x y z
N MET A 1 -51.49 17.58 -1.59
CA MET A 1 -52.40 16.87 -2.51
C MET A 1 -51.59 15.75 -3.14
N ASP A 2 -51.88 14.47 -2.98
CA ASP A 2 -52.85 13.86 -2.05
C ASP A 2 -52.39 12.50 -1.54
N ARG A 3 -53.01 12.17 -0.40
CA ARG A 3 -52.98 10.94 0.38
C ARG A 3 -53.20 9.66 -0.45
N ASN A 4 -52.57 8.55 -0.04
CA ASN A 4 -53.32 7.31 0.23
C ASN A 4 -52.60 6.30 1.16
N LYS A 5 -53.40 5.57 1.94
CA LYS A 5 -53.13 4.37 2.78
C LYS A 5 -53.44 3.08 1.95
N PRO A 6 -53.28 1.81 2.42
CA PRO A 6 -53.05 1.25 3.79
C PRO A 6 -51.69 0.48 3.88
N SER A 7 -51.38 -0.53 4.73
CA SER A 7 -52.11 -1.39 5.70
C SER A 7 -51.22 -1.86 6.89
N TRP A 8 -51.63 -2.91 7.62
CA TRP A 8 -50.89 -3.57 8.73
C TRP A 8 -50.45 -5.01 8.35
N PRO A 9 -49.60 -5.68 9.16
CA PRO A 9 -50.14 -6.52 10.26
C PRO A 9 -49.44 -6.35 11.63
N LEU A 10 -50.03 -6.98 12.67
CA LEU A 10 -49.61 -7.03 14.08
C LEU A 10 -48.78 -8.28 14.41
N ASN A 11 -48.01 -8.22 15.51
CA ASN A 11 -47.88 -9.28 16.53
C ASN A 11 -47.33 -8.61 17.82
N ALA A 12 -48.11 -8.41 18.89
CA ALA A 12 -48.64 -9.40 19.84
C ALA A 12 -47.65 -9.74 20.98
N VAL A 13 -47.65 -8.89 22.02
CA VAL A 13 -47.04 -9.15 23.34
C VAL A 13 -48.14 -9.68 24.27
N SER A 14 -47.88 -10.76 25.02
CA SER A 14 -48.80 -11.27 26.05
C SER A 14 -48.18 -11.20 27.43
N VAL A 15 -48.72 -10.32 28.27
CA VAL A 15 -48.57 -10.33 29.73
C VAL A 15 -49.86 -10.87 30.31
N ILE A 16 -49.79 -11.96 31.08
CA ILE A 16 -50.95 -12.50 31.80
C ILE A 16 -50.76 -12.20 33.29
N LEU A 17 -51.56 -11.26 33.78
CA LEU A 17 -51.74 -10.97 35.20
C LEU A 17 -53.02 -11.71 35.64
N LEU A 18 -52.92 -12.65 36.59
CA LEU A 18 -54.08 -13.36 37.11
C LEU A 18 -54.18 -13.20 38.63
N THR A 19 -55.15 -12.41 39.07
CA THR A 19 -55.56 -12.29 40.47
C THR A 19 -56.81 -13.14 40.72
N SER A 20 -56.82 -13.92 41.80
CA SER A 20 -58.01 -14.65 42.23
C SER A 20 -58.18 -14.54 43.75
N LEU A 21 -59.18 -13.77 44.15
CA LEU A 21 -59.74 -13.77 45.51
C LEU A 21 -60.54 -15.05 45.74
N PHE A 22 -60.41 -15.66 46.91
CA PHE A 22 -61.45 -16.53 47.48
C PHE A 22 -61.61 -16.28 48.97
N THR A 23 -62.80 -15.82 49.35
CA THR A 23 -63.33 -15.89 50.72
C THR A 23 -64.44 -16.93 50.76
N GLY A 24 -64.40 -17.82 51.74
CA GLY A 24 -65.43 -18.83 51.95
C GLY A 24 -65.27 -19.50 53.31
N CYS A 25 -66.17 -19.19 54.24
CA CYS A 25 -66.37 -19.97 55.46
C CYS A 25 -67.37 -21.10 55.18
N GLN A 26 -67.24 -22.26 55.86
CA GLN A 26 -68.13 -22.63 56.99
C GLN A 26 -67.96 -24.10 57.46
N SER A 27 -68.03 -24.28 58.79
CA SER A 27 -68.34 -25.51 59.57
C SER A 27 -67.57 -26.84 59.32
N GLY A 28 -66.60 -27.13 60.20
CA GLY A 28 -66.88 -27.90 61.44
C GLY A 28 -67.13 -29.41 61.35
N HIS A 29 -66.13 -30.20 61.76
CA HIS A 29 -66.32 -31.45 62.49
C HIS A 29 -65.14 -31.63 63.46
N GLU A 30 -65.42 -31.94 64.73
CA GLU A 30 -64.38 -32.35 65.69
C GLU A 30 -64.11 -33.85 65.49
N ASP A 31 -62.88 -34.22 65.14
CA ASP A 31 -62.39 -35.58 65.37
C ASP A 31 -61.05 -35.50 66.10
N SER A 32 -61.01 -36.10 67.29
CA SER A 32 -59.88 -36.02 68.22
C SER A 32 -58.87 -37.13 67.92
N GLY A 33 -58.21 -37.03 66.76
CA GLY A 33 -57.06 -37.87 66.42
C GLY A 33 -55.77 -37.28 66.97
N ASP A 34 -55.22 -37.90 68.02
CA ASP A 34 -53.86 -37.62 68.53
C ASP A 34 -52.80 -38.10 67.52
N GLY A 35 -52.65 -37.33 66.44
CA GLY A 35 -51.58 -37.46 65.48
C GLY A 35 -50.44 -36.53 65.86
N SER A 36 -49.39 -37.09 66.46
CA SER A 36 -48.13 -36.37 66.68
C SER A 36 -47.47 -36.05 65.33
N THR A 37 -47.89 -34.95 64.71
CA THR A 37 -47.16 -34.34 63.60
C THR A 37 -45.91 -33.69 64.18
N ASN A 38 -44.82 -34.45 64.22
CA ASN A 38 -43.49 -33.85 64.29
C ASN A 38 -43.42 -32.76 63.20
N PRO A 39 -43.12 -31.49 63.54
CA PRO A 39 -43.06 -30.44 62.54
C PRO A 39 -41.99 -30.81 61.51
N THR A 40 -42.39 -31.01 60.26
CA THR A 40 -41.47 -31.24 59.16
C THR A 40 -40.58 -30.01 58.99
N ALA A 41 -39.27 -30.19 59.19
CA ALA A 41 -38.30 -29.13 59.04
C ALA A 41 -38.36 -28.53 57.62
N VAL A 42 -38.28 -27.20 57.52
CA VAL A 42 -38.37 -26.48 56.24
C VAL A 42 -37.24 -26.91 55.30
N SER A 43 -37.56 -27.35 54.09
CA SER A 43 -36.53 -27.70 53.11
C SER A 43 -36.02 -26.45 52.40
N ILE A 44 -34.71 -26.23 52.43
CA ILE A 44 -34.01 -25.16 51.71
C ILE A 44 -33.33 -25.78 50.48
N SER A 45 -33.50 -25.20 49.29
CA SER A 45 -32.84 -25.69 48.07
C SER A 45 -32.50 -24.60 47.06
N ILE A 46 -31.39 -24.78 46.35
CA ILE A 46 -31.04 -24.08 45.10
C ILE A 46 -31.30 -24.99 43.90
N PRO A 47 -31.49 -24.47 42.67
CA PRO A 47 -31.69 -25.30 41.48
C PRO A 47 -30.49 -26.22 41.19
N GLU A 48 -30.70 -27.38 40.57
CA GLU A 48 -29.59 -28.30 40.23
C GLU A 48 -28.61 -27.71 39.20
N THR A 49 -29.14 -26.95 38.24
CA THR A 49 -28.37 -26.27 37.20
C THR A 49 -28.85 -24.85 37.00
N LEU A 50 -27.93 -23.96 36.64
CA LEU A 50 -28.21 -22.61 36.19
C LEU A 50 -27.44 -22.34 34.89
N SER A 51 -28.04 -21.62 33.94
CA SER A 51 -27.34 -21.13 32.76
C SER A 51 -27.45 -19.61 32.72
N VAL A 52 -26.30 -18.96 32.56
CA VAL A 52 -26.13 -17.51 32.44
C VAL A 52 -25.29 -17.25 31.20
N THR A 53 -25.32 -16.03 30.66
CA THR A 53 -24.49 -15.64 29.52
C THR A 53 -23.51 -14.57 29.97
N GLU A 54 -22.31 -14.61 29.42
CA GLU A 54 -21.30 -13.59 29.67
C GLU A 54 -21.82 -12.19 29.24
N PRO A 55 -21.59 -11.12 30.04
CA PRO A 55 -21.94 -9.77 29.61
C PRO A 55 -21.08 -9.34 28.43
N SER A 56 -21.61 -8.51 27.54
CA SER A 56 -20.87 -7.99 26.37
C SER A 56 -19.74 -7.01 26.71
N SER A 57 -19.63 -6.60 27.98
CA SER A 57 -18.54 -5.78 28.53
C SER A 57 -18.63 -5.71 30.06
N GLY A 58 -17.49 -5.57 30.74
CA GLY A 58 -17.46 -5.35 32.19
C GLY A 58 -17.90 -6.58 32.99
N SER A 59 -18.97 -6.44 33.78
CA SER A 59 -19.48 -7.50 34.65
C SER A 59 -21.00 -7.43 34.87
N SER A 60 -21.65 -8.58 35.05
CA SER A 60 -23.05 -8.71 35.44
C SER A 60 -23.18 -9.53 36.71
N THR A 61 -23.98 -9.07 37.67
CA THR A 61 -24.29 -9.86 38.87
C THR A 61 -25.58 -10.66 38.66
N GLU A 62 -25.41 -11.95 38.47
CA GLU A 62 -26.46 -12.93 38.29
C GLU A 62 -27.03 -13.42 39.62
N GLY A 63 -28.29 -13.85 39.61
CA GLY A 63 -29.03 -14.23 40.82
C GLY A 63 -29.33 -15.73 40.91
N VAL A 64 -28.68 -16.44 41.83
CA VAL A 64 -29.03 -17.82 42.18
C VAL A 64 -30.19 -17.79 43.18
N THR A 65 -31.40 -18.14 42.74
CA THR A 65 -32.57 -18.19 43.64
C THR A 65 -32.49 -19.39 44.58
N VAL A 66 -32.49 -19.11 45.89
CA VAL A 66 -32.76 -20.13 46.93
C VAL A 66 -34.25 -20.12 47.27
N THR A 67 -34.80 -21.32 47.47
CA THR A 67 -36.22 -21.56 47.77
C THR A 67 -36.38 -22.32 49.08
N LEU A 68 -37.42 -21.99 49.83
CA LEU A 68 -37.83 -22.64 51.07
C LEU A 68 -39.24 -23.21 50.87
N SER A 69 -39.52 -24.41 51.42
CA SER A 69 -40.86 -25.00 51.35
C SER A 69 -41.93 -24.17 52.06
N GLU A 70 -41.55 -23.52 53.15
CA GLU A 70 -42.37 -22.62 53.97
C GLU A 70 -41.49 -21.50 54.56
N ALA A 71 -42.10 -20.41 55.04
CA ALA A 71 -41.37 -19.31 55.63
C ALA A 71 -40.89 -19.63 57.05
N LEU A 72 -39.61 -19.35 57.34
CA LEU A 72 -39.05 -19.50 58.68
C LEU A 72 -39.37 -18.30 59.59
N THR A 73 -39.49 -18.53 60.89
CA THR A 73 -39.78 -17.50 61.90
C THR A 73 -38.55 -16.71 62.37
N SER A 74 -37.35 -17.10 61.91
CA SER A 74 -36.07 -16.51 62.26
C SER A 74 -35.18 -16.45 61.02
N ASP A 75 -34.29 -15.46 60.97
CA ASP A 75 -33.34 -15.28 59.88
C ASP A 75 -32.41 -16.50 59.70
N VAL A 76 -32.05 -16.80 58.45
CA VAL A 76 -31.06 -17.84 58.11
C VAL A 76 -29.89 -17.22 57.37
N ASN A 77 -28.68 -17.38 57.90
CA ASN A 77 -27.45 -16.98 57.22
C ASN A 77 -26.93 -18.15 56.39
N LEU A 78 -26.92 -17.99 55.06
CA LEU A 78 -26.28 -18.90 54.12
C LEU A 78 -24.86 -18.43 53.80
N THR A 79 -23.89 -19.33 53.94
CA THR A 79 -22.52 -19.13 53.47
C THR A 79 -22.34 -19.75 52.10
N ILE A 80 -21.91 -18.94 51.13
CA ILE A 80 -21.74 -19.27 49.73
C ILE A 80 -20.27 -19.54 49.42
N THR A 81 -20.02 -20.61 48.67
CA THR A 81 -18.71 -20.90 48.06
C THR A 81 -18.83 -21.25 46.59
N THR A 82 -17.79 -20.92 45.82
CA THR A 82 -17.68 -21.26 44.39
C THR A 82 -16.35 -21.96 44.09
N SER A 83 -16.36 -22.94 43.19
CA SER A 83 -15.13 -23.58 42.70
C SER A 83 -15.18 -23.83 41.18
N ASN A 84 -14.05 -23.61 40.53
CA ASN A 84 -13.85 -23.87 39.10
C ASN A 84 -14.15 -25.33 38.74
N VAL A 85 -14.79 -25.57 37.60
CA VAL A 85 -14.92 -26.89 36.96
C VAL A 85 -14.26 -26.86 35.58
N THR A 86 -14.75 -26.01 34.68
CA THR A 86 -14.04 -25.61 33.45
C THR A 86 -13.90 -24.09 33.29
N ALA A 87 -14.65 -23.31 34.08
CA ALA A 87 -14.46 -21.86 34.23
C ALA A 87 -13.18 -21.53 35.02
N ARG A 88 -12.70 -20.30 34.87
CA ARG A 88 -11.54 -19.75 35.58
C ARG A 88 -11.99 -18.60 36.49
N SER A 89 -11.43 -18.54 37.70
CA SER A 89 -11.71 -17.50 38.70
C SER A 89 -10.52 -16.57 38.98
N THR A 90 -9.43 -16.72 38.24
CA THR A 90 -8.14 -16.03 38.44
C THR A 90 -7.46 -15.73 37.11
N GLY A 91 -6.63 -14.69 37.08
CA GLY A 91 -5.96 -14.22 35.86
C GLY A 91 -6.82 -13.24 35.05
N ASP A 92 -6.30 -12.82 33.91
CA ASP A 92 -6.91 -11.79 33.07
C ASP A 92 -8.19 -12.29 32.37
N PHE A 93 -8.24 -13.59 32.05
CA PHE A 93 -9.36 -14.24 31.35
C PHE A 93 -10.36 -14.96 32.26
N ARG A 94 -10.51 -14.52 33.52
CA ARG A 94 -11.44 -15.15 34.48
C ARG A 94 -12.91 -14.86 34.11
N ASN A 95 -13.78 -15.87 34.22
CA ASN A 95 -15.21 -15.78 33.88
C ASN A 95 -16.07 -15.17 35.00
N TYR A 96 -15.60 -15.22 36.25
CA TYR A 96 -16.40 -14.83 37.41
C TYR A 96 -15.52 -14.41 38.60
N ASP A 97 -16.07 -13.62 39.52
CA ASP A 97 -15.38 -13.29 40.78
C ASP A 97 -15.64 -14.38 41.85
N PRO A 98 -14.59 -15.00 42.42
CA PRO A 98 -14.75 -16.13 43.34
C PRO A 98 -15.34 -15.74 44.70
N LEU A 99 -16.33 -16.52 45.14
CA LEU A 99 -16.93 -16.43 46.47
C LEU A 99 -16.27 -17.44 47.41
N SER A 100 -15.59 -16.93 48.43
CA SER A 100 -14.82 -17.71 49.41
C SER A 100 -15.40 -17.51 50.82
N SER A 101 -16.66 -17.91 51.04
CA SER A 101 -17.48 -17.68 52.24
C SER A 101 -18.22 -16.34 52.29
N SER A 102 -18.86 -15.94 51.19
CA SER A 102 -19.79 -14.80 51.19
C SER A 102 -21.07 -15.17 51.96
N VAL A 103 -21.59 -14.27 52.81
CA VAL A 103 -22.77 -14.57 53.65
C VAL A 103 -23.98 -13.77 53.17
N VAL A 104 -25.11 -14.44 52.94
CA VAL A 104 -26.40 -13.83 52.62
C VAL A 104 -27.44 -14.27 53.65
N THR A 105 -28.17 -13.30 54.19
CA THR A 105 -29.27 -13.55 55.13
C THR A 105 -30.58 -13.68 54.39
N ILE A 106 -31.30 -14.79 54.61
CA ILE A 106 -32.72 -14.94 54.28
C ILE A 106 -33.51 -14.37 55.48
N PRO A 107 -34.28 -13.26 55.33
CA PRO A 107 -35.04 -12.70 56.44
C PRO A 107 -36.22 -13.60 56.84
N ALA A 108 -36.54 -13.62 58.14
CA ALA A 108 -37.75 -14.26 58.66
C ALA A 108 -39.01 -13.83 57.87
N GLY A 109 -39.91 -14.77 57.61
CA GLY A 109 -41.10 -14.57 56.78
C GLY A 109 -40.87 -14.71 55.27
N SER A 110 -39.62 -14.81 54.80
CA SER A 110 -39.32 -15.02 53.37
C SER A 110 -39.33 -16.50 52.98
N THR A 111 -39.88 -16.82 51.80
CA THR A 111 -39.80 -18.16 51.18
C THR A 111 -38.74 -18.26 50.08
N THR A 112 -38.13 -17.13 49.69
CA THR A 112 -37.08 -17.07 48.67
C THR A 112 -36.04 -16.01 49.03
N ALA A 113 -34.82 -16.17 48.51
CA ALA A 113 -33.83 -15.11 48.43
C ALA A 113 -32.99 -15.25 47.15
N THR A 114 -32.34 -14.17 46.73
CA THR A 114 -31.43 -14.15 45.58
C THR A 114 -30.00 -14.07 46.08
N LEU A 115 -29.20 -15.08 45.74
CA LEU A 115 -27.78 -15.15 46.10
C LEU A 115 -26.94 -14.63 44.92
N PRO A 116 -25.94 -13.76 45.14
CA PRO A 116 -25.21 -13.14 44.03
C PRO A 116 -24.16 -14.09 43.42
N LEU A 117 -23.91 -13.90 42.12
CA LEU A 117 -22.76 -14.43 41.38
C LEU A 117 -22.31 -13.39 40.34
N ASN A 118 -21.13 -12.80 40.48
CA ASN A 118 -20.64 -11.81 39.51
C ASN A 118 -19.91 -12.52 38.35
N VAL A 119 -20.46 -12.42 37.15
CA VAL A 119 -19.92 -12.93 35.88
C VAL A 119 -19.23 -11.78 35.15
N LEU A 120 -18.13 -12.07 34.45
CA LEU A 120 -17.20 -11.09 33.91
C LEU A 120 -17.06 -11.26 32.40
N HIS A 121 -16.96 -10.16 31.65
CA HIS A 121 -16.51 -10.24 30.26
C HIS A 121 -15.00 -10.46 30.20
N ASN A 122 -14.57 -11.53 29.53
CA ASN A 122 -13.15 -11.92 29.50
C ASN A 122 -12.46 -11.72 28.13
N ASN A 123 -13.21 -11.42 27.06
CA ASN A 123 -12.72 -11.23 25.69
C ASN A 123 -12.10 -12.48 25.00
N VAL A 124 -12.34 -13.70 25.50
CA VAL A 124 -11.80 -14.94 24.92
C VAL A 124 -12.91 -15.78 24.32
N PHE A 125 -12.73 -16.19 23.06
CA PHE A 125 -13.54 -17.25 22.49
C PHE A 125 -13.11 -18.60 23.10
N GLU A 126 -13.97 -19.17 23.92
CA GLU A 126 -13.67 -20.38 24.68
C GLU A 126 -14.84 -21.36 24.86
N GLY A 127 -16.03 -21.00 24.39
CA GLY A 127 -17.25 -21.80 24.54
C GLY A 127 -17.74 -21.89 26.00
N ALA A 128 -18.88 -22.53 26.20
CA ALA A 128 -19.53 -22.57 27.50
C ALA A 128 -18.63 -23.18 28.61
N LYS A 129 -18.46 -22.43 29.70
CA LYS A 129 -17.67 -22.84 30.88
C LYS A 129 -18.56 -23.13 32.08
N THR A 130 -18.07 -23.94 33.01
CA THR A 130 -18.83 -24.35 34.19
C THR A 130 -18.09 -24.12 35.50
N LEU A 131 -18.85 -23.77 36.54
CA LEU A 131 -18.41 -23.70 37.93
C LEU A 131 -19.41 -24.41 38.84
N GLN A 132 -18.92 -24.87 39.99
CA GLN A 132 -19.75 -25.40 41.07
C GLN A 132 -20.02 -24.26 42.06
N TYR A 133 -21.29 -23.93 42.27
CA TYR A 133 -21.73 -22.98 43.29
C TYR A 133 -22.41 -23.77 44.41
N SER A 134 -22.09 -23.46 45.66
CA SER A 134 -22.51 -24.22 46.84
C SER A 134 -23.01 -23.31 47.95
N ILE A 135 -24.00 -23.78 48.71
CA ILE A 135 -24.50 -23.12 49.92
C ILE A 135 -24.31 -24.00 51.15
N THR A 136 -24.05 -23.38 52.29
CA THR A 136 -24.02 -24.02 53.60
C THR A 136 -24.72 -23.14 54.63
N ALA A 137 -25.20 -23.74 55.71
CA ALA A 137 -25.84 -23.03 56.82
C ALA A 137 -25.45 -23.71 58.14
N PRO A 138 -25.55 -23.01 59.29
CA PRO A 138 -25.45 -23.65 60.60
C PRO A 138 -26.46 -24.79 60.75
N SER A 139 -26.10 -25.86 61.46
CA SER A 139 -27.02 -26.95 61.76
C SER A 139 -28.22 -26.46 62.59
N SER A 140 -29.45 -26.72 62.14
CA SER A 140 -30.69 -26.40 62.85
C SER A 140 -31.66 -27.58 62.84
N SER A 141 -32.57 -27.64 63.82
CA SER A 141 -33.73 -28.54 63.78
C SER A 141 -34.92 -27.94 63.02
N THR A 142 -34.90 -26.65 62.69
CA THR A 142 -36.02 -25.95 62.03
C THR A 142 -36.01 -26.05 60.51
N TYR A 143 -34.87 -26.41 59.91
CA TYR A 143 -34.73 -26.54 58.46
C TYR A 143 -33.72 -27.64 58.08
N THR A 144 -33.69 -28.01 56.80
CA THR A 144 -32.71 -28.92 56.21
C THR A 144 -32.41 -28.48 54.79
N ILE A 145 -31.13 -28.44 54.39
CA ILE A 145 -30.76 -28.15 53.00
C ILE A 145 -30.92 -29.44 52.19
N THR A 146 -31.88 -29.49 51.26
CA THR A 146 -32.18 -30.67 50.44
C THR A 146 -31.39 -30.71 49.14
N ASN A 147 -31.07 -29.54 48.56
CA ASN A 147 -30.00 -29.40 47.58
C ASN A 147 -29.09 -28.23 47.96
N ASN A 148 -27.80 -28.51 48.11
CA ASN A 148 -26.79 -27.54 48.53
C ASN A 148 -25.85 -27.09 47.40
N GLN A 149 -26.04 -27.59 46.17
CA GLN A 149 -25.12 -27.39 45.04
C GLN A 149 -25.88 -27.07 43.75
N THR A 150 -25.33 -26.16 42.94
CA THR A 150 -25.80 -25.87 41.59
C THR A 150 -24.62 -25.79 40.62
N THR A 151 -24.73 -26.47 39.48
CA THR A 151 -23.76 -26.33 38.39
C THR A 151 -24.17 -25.12 37.56
N VAL A 152 -23.36 -24.06 37.60
CA VAL A 152 -23.59 -22.86 36.79
C VAL A 152 -22.81 -23.00 35.49
N THR A 153 -23.51 -22.86 34.37
CA THR A 153 -22.94 -22.79 33.02
C THR A 153 -22.94 -21.34 32.56
N ILE A 154 -21.76 -20.79 32.31
CA ILE A 154 -21.54 -19.48 31.71
C ILE A 154 -21.39 -19.71 30.21
N ASN A 155 -22.36 -19.24 29.43
CA ASN A 155 -22.31 -19.28 27.97
C ASN A 155 -21.39 -18.14 27.48
N ASP A 156 -20.39 -18.49 26.70
CA ASP A 156 -19.49 -17.57 26.01
C ASP A 156 -20.28 -16.64 25.06
N ALA A 157 -19.97 -15.35 25.11
CA ALA A 157 -20.57 -14.29 24.28
C ALA A 157 -19.62 -13.79 23.16
N ASN A 158 -18.35 -14.21 23.16
CA ASN A 158 -17.37 -13.86 22.15
C ASN A 158 -17.61 -14.65 20.85
N SER A 159 -17.35 -14.01 19.72
CA SER A 159 -17.34 -14.66 18.41
C SER A 159 -16.06 -15.44 18.19
N GLN A 160 -16.13 -16.51 17.40
CA GLN A 160 -14.93 -17.18 16.88
C GLN A 160 -14.04 -16.13 16.17
N PRO A 161 -12.73 -16.07 16.46
CA PRO A 161 -11.88 -15.03 15.93
C PRO A 161 -11.64 -15.17 14.43
N THR A 162 -11.42 -14.04 13.76
CA THR A 162 -10.82 -13.99 12.43
C THR A 162 -9.31 -13.76 12.53
N ILE A 163 -8.54 -14.27 11.57
CA ILE A 163 -7.10 -14.03 11.42
C ILE A 163 -6.77 -13.45 10.05
N GLY A 164 -5.81 -12.53 10.01
CA GLY A 164 -5.26 -11.98 8.77
C GLY A 164 -3.90 -11.33 9.01
N PHE A 165 -3.21 -10.95 7.94
CA PHE A 165 -1.97 -10.19 8.04
C PHE A 165 -2.21 -8.72 8.41
N SER A 166 -1.25 -8.10 9.10
CA SER A 166 -1.26 -6.66 9.44
C SER A 166 -1.29 -5.76 8.21
N ASN A 167 -0.59 -6.17 7.15
CA ASN A 167 -0.47 -5.49 5.87
C ASN A 167 -0.55 -6.51 4.72
N SER A 168 -0.88 -6.06 3.51
CA SER A 168 -0.89 -6.89 2.30
C SER A 168 0.40 -6.83 1.48
N LEU A 169 1.23 -5.81 1.68
CA LEU A 169 2.48 -5.59 0.96
C LEU A 169 3.54 -4.96 1.88
N SER A 170 4.78 -5.43 1.75
CA SER A 170 6.01 -4.82 2.25
C SER A 170 7.02 -4.71 1.12
N THR A 171 7.69 -3.58 0.98
CA THR A 171 8.92 -3.48 0.17
C THR A 171 10.11 -3.65 1.10
N VAL A 172 11.05 -4.52 0.75
CA VAL A 172 12.26 -4.81 1.54
C VAL A 172 13.45 -4.72 0.59
N VAL A 173 14.36 -3.78 0.82
CA VAL A 173 15.58 -3.65 0.01
C VAL A 173 16.57 -4.72 0.45
N GLU A 174 17.42 -5.19 -0.45
CA GLU A 174 18.51 -6.11 -0.13
C GLU A 174 19.38 -5.58 1.03
N GLY A 175 19.73 -6.48 1.96
CA GLY A 175 20.41 -6.15 3.21
C GLY A 175 19.49 -5.64 4.33
N ASP A 176 18.29 -5.14 4.03
CA ASP A 176 17.31 -4.70 5.03
C ASP A 176 16.41 -5.85 5.53
N SER A 177 15.65 -5.56 6.59
CA SER A 177 14.69 -6.51 7.18
C SER A 177 13.45 -5.79 7.70
N VAL A 178 12.32 -6.48 7.70
CA VAL A 178 11.03 -5.97 8.19
C VAL A 178 10.34 -7.01 9.06
N VAL A 179 9.58 -6.55 10.06
CA VAL A 179 8.67 -7.39 10.84
C VAL A 179 7.24 -7.11 10.39
N GLN A 180 6.52 -8.16 10.02
CA GLN A 180 5.07 -8.15 9.78
C GLN A 180 4.37 -9.08 10.78
N GLN A 181 3.04 -9.03 10.85
CA GLN A 181 2.28 -9.79 11.84
C GLN A 181 1.10 -10.53 11.23
N MET A 182 0.82 -11.72 11.77
CA MET A 182 -0.50 -12.34 11.73
C MET A 182 -1.28 -11.90 12.98
N VAL A 183 -2.51 -11.43 12.82
CA VAL A 183 -3.30 -10.78 13.87
C VAL A 183 -4.68 -11.42 13.98
N LEU A 184 -5.07 -11.82 15.18
CA LEU A 184 -6.40 -12.29 15.55
C LEU A 184 -7.32 -11.12 15.96
N SER A 185 -8.61 -11.21 15.64
CA SER A 185 -9.63 -10.21 16.04
C SER A 185 -9.90 -10.18 17.55
N ASN A 186 -9.73 -11.31 18.23
CA ASN A 186 -9.93 -11.51 19.65
C ASN A 186 -9.20 -12.78 20.11
N TYR A 187 -9.04 -12.97 21.42
CA TYR A 187 -8.35 -14.13 21.98
C TYR A 187 -9.13 -15.43 21.71
N SER A 188 -8.38 -16.53 21.62
CA SER A 188 -8.88 -17.91 21.56
C SER A 188 -8.32 -18.70 22.74
N SER A 189 -9.12 -19.54 23.40
CA SER A 189 -8.62 -20.46 24.44
C SER A 189 -7.93 -21.70 23.90
N GLN A 190 -7.81 -21.81 22.57
CA GLN A 190 -7.15 -22.91 21.87
C GLN A 190 -6.09 -22.34 20.91
N ASP A 191 -5.02 -23.10 20.70
CA ASP A 191 -4.01 -22.78 19.69
C ASP A 191 -4.67 -22.64 18.31
N VAL A 192 -4.30 -21.59 17.57
CA VAL A 192 -4.76 -21.34 16.20
C VAL A 192 -3.68 -21.80 15.24
N THR A 193 -4.00 -22.77 14.40
CA THR A 193 -3.09 -23.29 13.37
C THR A 193 -3.39 -22.63 12.02
N ILE A 194 -2.35 -22.23 11.29
CA ILE A 194 -2.44 -21.56 9.98
C ILE A 194 -1.58 -22.33 8.99
N THR A 195 -2.18 -22.77 7.88
CA THR A 195 -1.45 -23.29 6.73
C THR A 195 -1.26 -22.18 5.70
N LEU A 196 -0.01 -21.88 5.41
CA LEU A 196 0.40 -20.93 4.37
C LEU A 196 0.78 -21.69 3.09
N VAL A 197 0.53 -21.05 1.95
CA VAL A 197 1.17 -21.39 0.68
C VAL A 197 2.08 -20.23 0.30
N GLN A 198 3.33 -20.55 -0.06
CA GLN A 198 4.27 -19.58 -0.61
C GLN A 198 4.21 -19.62 -2.15
N THR A 199 4.12 -18.45 -2.76
CA THR A 199 4.33 -18.21 -4.19
C THR A 199 5.25 -16.99 -4.36
N GLY A 200 5.53 -16.58 -5.59
CA GLY A 200 6.46 -15.50 -5.89
C GLY A 200 7.35 -15.84 -7.08
N ILE A 201 8.34 -14.99 -7.33
CA ILE A 201 9.40 -15.24 -8.33
C ILE A 201 10.81 -15.24 -7.72
N ALA A 202 10.96 -14.85 -6.46
CA ALA A 202 12.22 -14.94 -5.74
C ALA A 202 12.63 -16.39 -5.47
N ALA A 203 13.91 -16.67 -5.61
CA ALA A 203 14.54 -17.92 -5.19
C ALA A 203 14.76 -17.96 -3.68
N SER A 204 15.16 -19.12 -3.16
CA SER A 204 15.45 -19.30 -1.73
C SER A 204 16.76 -18.63 -1.30
N ASP A 205 17.61 -18.26 -2.25
CA ASP A 205 18.92 -17.70 -1.98
C ASP A 205 18.89 -16.18 -1.77
N ASP A 206 17.76 -15.52 -2.03
CA ASP A 206 17.64 -14.04 -2.07
C ASP A 206 16.99 -13.47 -0.80
N TYR A 207 16.34 -14.33 0.02
CA TYR A 207 15.74 -13.91 1.29
C TYR A 207 15.95 -14.91 2.44
N THR A 208 15.69 -14.48 3.67
CA THR A 208 15.38 -15.36 4.80
C THR A 208 14.06 -14.96 5.47
N VAL A 209 13.44 -15.90 6.17
CA VAL A 209 12.24 -15.67 6.97
C VAL A 209 12.36 -16.46 8.28
N ASP A 210 11.89 -15.91 9.39
CA ASP A 210 11.95 -16.55 10.72
C ASP A 210 10.87 -17.65 10.95
N MET A 211 10.21 -18.10 9.89
CA MET A 211 9.22 -19.17 9.94
C MET A 211 9.86 -20.55 9.69
N ALA A 212 9.88 -21.39 10.73
CA ALA A 212 10.42 -22.75 10.65
C ALA A 212 9.63 -23.70 9.72
N SER A 213 8.36 -23.38 9.42
CA SER A 213 7.56 -24.10 8.42
C SER A 213 6.37 -23.23 7.97
N LEU A 214 5.74 -23.60 6.85
CA LEU A 214 4.49 -22.99 6.38
C LEU A 214 3.24 -23.38 7.19
N ASN A 215 3.37 -24.24 8.21
CA ASN A 215 2.33 -24.48 9.21
C ASN A 215 2.71 -23.73 10.49
N VAL A 216 2.07 -22.57 10.71
CA VAL A 216 2.33 -21.71 11.87
C VAL A 216 1.28 -21.96 12.95
N THR A 217 1.66 -21.84 14.22
CA THR A 217 0.76 -21.97 15.36
C THR A 217 0.86 -20.72 16.23
N LEU A 218 -0.26 -20.00 16.40
CA LEU A 218 -0.41 -19.00 17.46
C LEU A 218 -0.92 -19.73 18.70
N SER A 219 -0.17 -19.66 19.80
CA SER A 219 -0.57 -20.25 21.07
C SER A 219 -1.90 -19.68 21.56
N ALA A 220 -2.67 -20.49 22.29
CA ALA A 220 -3.84 -20.03 23.02
C ALA A 220 -3.55 -18.74 23.82
N GLU A 221 -4.55 -17.88 23.94
CA GLU A 221 -4.50 -16.62 24.69
C GLU A 221 -3.46 -15.60 24.18
N THR A 222 -3.02 -15.74 22.92
CA THR A 222 -2.26 -14.71 22.18
C THR A 222 -3.12 -14.02 21.10
N LEU A 223 -2.70 -12.83 20.64
CA LEU A 223 -3.36 -12.10 19.53
C LEU A 223 -2.50 -12.00 18.27
N THR A 224 -1.17 -12.10 18.39
CA THR A 224 -0.25 -11.81 17.30
C THR A 224 0.87 -12.84 17.23
N SER A 225 1.30 -13.17 16.02
CA SER A 225 2.62 -13.76 15.75
C SER A 225 3.35 -12.87 14.77
N ASP A 226 4.61 -12.58 15.09
CA ASP A 226 5.52 -11.86 14.20
C ASP A 226 6.00 -12.79 13.08
N ILE A 227 6.40 -12.17 11.96
CA ILE A 227 7.09 -12.73 10.81
C ILE A 227 8.20 -11.73 10.45
N THR A 228 9.44 -12.06 10.76
CA THR A 228 10.62 -11.32 10.31
C THR A 228 11.03 -11.81 8.94
N PHE A 229 11.05 -10.91 7.96
CA PHE A 229 11.53 -11.15 6.61
C PHE A 229 12.78 -10.30 6.36
N SER A 230 13.82 -10.91 5.80
CA SER A 230 15.08 -10.26 5.44
C SER A 230 15.38 -10.51 3.97
N ALA A 231 15.61 -9.46 3.18
CA ALA A 231 16.21 -9.62 1.87
C ALA A 231 17.73 -9.68 2.05
N LYS A 232 18.40 -10.62 1.38
CA LYS A 232 19.86 -10.75 1.44
C LYS A 232 20.48 -9.80 0.43
N ASP A 233 21.62 -9.23 0.78
CA ASP A 233 22.54 -8.58 -0.15
C ASP A 233 23.58 -9.63 -0.55
N ASP A 234 23.53 -10.08 -1.80
CA ASP A 234 24.41 -11.12 -2.35
C ASP A 234 25.38 -10.59 -3.44
N GLY A 235 25.17 -9.36 -3.90
CA GLY A 235 25.95 -8.69 -4.93
C GLY A 235 25.72 -9.19 -6.37
N PHE A 236 24.71 -10.01 -6.63
CA PHE A 236 24.30 -10.42 -7.97
C PHE A 236 23.15 -9.55 -8.52
N ASN A 237 23.39 -8.88 -9.65
CA ASN A 237 22.47 -7.83 -10.14
C ASN A 237 21.19 -8.42 -10.77
N GLU A 238 20.11 -8.40 -9.99
CA GLU A 238 18.79 -8.94 -10.35
C GLU A 238 17.70 -7.87 -10.48
N GLY A 239 16.62 -8.23 -11.17
CA GLY A 239 15.42 -7.40 -11.29
C GLY A 239 14.48 -7.54 -10.09
N GLY A 240 13.52 -6.62 -9.97
CA GLY A 240 12.54 -6.66 -8.88
C GLY A 240 11.69 -7.94 -8.86
N GLU A 241 11.58 -8.53 -7.67
CA GLU A 241 11.05 -9.86 -7.42
C GLU A 241 10.11 -9.89 -6.20
N SER A 242 9.54 -11.07 -5.89
CA SER A 242 8.57 -11.17 -4.79
C SER A 242 8.53 -12.54 -4.12
N VAL A 243 8.18 -12.51 -2.83
CA VAL A 243 7.77 -13.66 -2.00
C VAL A 243 6.38 -13.37 -1.45
N ILE A 244 5.43 -14.26 -1.69
CA ILE A 244 4.01 -14.05 -1.36
C ILE A 244 3.53 -15.22 -0.50
N TYR A 245 3.07 -14.92 0.72
CA TYR A 245 2.43 -15.89 1.61
C TYR A 245 0.92 -15.71 1.57
N THR A 246 0.18 -16.80 1.37
CA THR A 246 -1.29 -16.81 1.40
C THR A 246 -1.81 -17.84 2.39
N MET A 247 -2.69 -17.42 3.30
CA MET A 247 -3.43 -18.30 4.20
C MET A 247 -4.45 -19.12 3.40
N THR A 248 -4.38 -20.45 3.51
CA THR A 248 -5.25 -21.37 2.78
C THR A 248 -6.15 -22.22 3.68
N GLU A 249 -5.67 -22.57 4.88
CA GLU A 249 -6.44 -23.31 5.89
C GLU A 249 -6.12 -22.76 7.28
N VAL A 250 -7.13 -22.63 8.14
CA VAL A 250 -7.00 -22.16 9.53
C VAL A 250 -7.83 -23.03 10.46
N GLY A 251 -7.22 -23.51 11.55
CA GLY A 251 -7.88 -24.22 12.64
C GLY A 251 -8.21 -23.28 13.81
N ASN A 252 -9.35 -23.51 14.47
CA ASN A 252 -9.87 -22.75 15.63
C ASN A 252 -10.20 -21.26 15.38
N ALA A 253 -9.79 -20.66 14.26
CA ALA A 253 -10.20 -19.33 13.79
C ALA A 253 -10.74 -19.39 12.35
N THR A 254 -11.11 -18.24 11.78
CA THR A 254 -11.53 -18.11 10.37
C THR A 254 -10.65 -17.08 9.64
N ILE A 255 -10.48 -17.22 8.31
CA ILE A 255 -9.62 -16.29 7.54
C ILE A 255 -10.38 -14.98 7.25
N ASP A 256 -9.77 -13.83 7.52
CA ASP A 256 -10.19 -12.56 6.95
C ASP A 256 -9.80 -12.52 5.47
N SER A 257 -10.78 -12.72 4.58
CA SER A 257 -10.59 -12.75 3.13
C SER A 257 -10.03 -11.46 2.51
N ALA A 258 -10.05 -10.33 3.24
CA ALA A 258 -9.43 -9.08 2.79
C ALA A 258 -7.94 -8.97 3.17
N LYS A 259 -7.43 -9.88 4.00
CA LYS A 259 -6.09 -9.86 4.62
C LYS A 259 -5.40 -11.23 4.61
N ASN A 260 -5.81 -12.12 3.72
CA ASN A 260 -5.32 -13.49 3.67
C ASN A 260 -3.99 -13.65 2.92
N THR A 261 -3.47 -12.59 2.31
CA THR A 261 -2.22 -12.59 1.53
C THR A 261 -1.30 -11.45 1.99
N LEU A 262 -0.02 -11.77 2.15
CA LEU A 262 1.08 -10.84 2.43
C LEU A 262 2.16 -11.04 1.38
N ALA A 263 2.44 -10.00 0.60
CA ALA A 263 3.56 -9.96 -0.33
C ALA A 263 4.76 -9.19 0.27
N PHE A 264 5.95 -9.75 0.11
CA PHE A 264 7.21 -9.04 0.20
C PHE A 264 7.71 -8.80 -1.23
N TYR A 265 8.00 -7.55 -1.55
CA TYR A 265 8.60 -7.13 -2.81
C TYR A 265 10.05 -6.74 -2.54
N ILE A 266 10.99 -7.48 -3.14
CA ILE A 266 12.41 -7.14 -3.12
C ILE A 266 12.67 -6.43 -4.45
N PRO A 267 13.06 -5.14 -4.45
CA PRO A 267 13.08 -4.35 -5.67
C PRO A 267 14.31 -4.59 -6.56
N GLY A 268 15.10 -5.63 -6.28
CA GLY A 268 16.40 -5.92 -6.89
C GLY A 268 17.49 -4.92 -6.49
N GLN A 269 18.70 -5.15 -7.00
CA GLN A 269 19.85 -4.24 -6.85
C GLN A 269 19.59 -2.97 -7.65
N LYS A 270 19.01 -2.00 -6.94
CA LYS A 270 18.68 -0.66 -7.42
C LYS A 270 19.93 0.17 -7.70
N ASN A 271 20.62 -0.22 -8.78
CA ASN A 271 21.36 0.66 -9.65
C ASN A 271 20.37 1.70 -10.22
N PHE A 272 20.07 2.75 -9.46
CA PHE A 272 19.31 3.89 -9.96
C PHE A 272 20.17 4.67 -10.95
N ASN A 273 19.56 5.18 -12.03
CA ASN A 273 20.18 6.30 -12.72
C ASN A 273 20.09 7.52 -11.80
N ASP A 274 21.17 8.30 -11.75
CA ASP A 274 21.29 9.39 -10.80
C ASP A 274 20.29 10.52 -11.14
N THR A 275 19.94 11.34 -10.16
CA THR A 275 19.18 12.58 -10.41
C THR A 275 20.06 13.82 -10.28
N GLY A 276 21.28 13.63 -9.78
CA GLY A 276 22.26 14.65 -9.45
C GLY A 276 22.11 15.24 -8.03
N TYR A 277 21.05 14.87 -7.29
CA TYR A 277 20.86 15.30 -5.91
C TYR A 277 21.66 14.44 -4.92
N VAL A 278 22.80 14.98 -4.48
CA VAL A 278 23.63 14.44 -3.38
C VAL A 278 22.98 14.44 -1.99
N THR A 279 21.70 14.81 -1.89
CA THR A 279 20.96 15.00 -0.63
C THR A 279 19.48 14.62 -0.76
N TYR A 280 18.89 14.22 0.37
CA TYR A 280 17.57 13.61 0.42
C TYR A 280 16.43 14.65 0.41
N TYR A 281 15.35 14.29 -0.30
CA TYR A 281 14.03 14.89 -0.19
C TYR A 281 13.38 14.60 1.15
N ASP A 282 13.00 15.65 1.89
CA ASP A 282 12.37 15.53 3.22
C ASP A 282 10.83 15.53 3.21
N GLY A 283 10.21 15.76 2.05
CA GLY A 283 8.78 16.08 1.92
C GLY A 283 8.52 17.53 1.54
N THR A 284 9.56 18.37 1.50
CA THR A 284 9.50 19.79 1.12
C THR A 284 10.65 20.22 0.22
N THR A 285 11.90 19.89 0.56
CA THR A 285 13.10 20.20 -0.26
C THR A 285 14.09 19.03 -0.26
N PHE A 286 15.09 19.10 -1.14
CA PHE A 286 16.17 18.12 -1.29
C PHE A 286 17.40 18.41 -0.41
N ASP A 287 17.24 19.17 0.69
CA ASP A 287 18.39 19.66 1.49
C ASP A 287 18.80 18.72 2.65
N SER A 288 18.10 17.59 2.87
CA SER A 288 18.41 16.72 4.01
C SER A 288 19.68 15.91 3.78
N THR A 289 20.59 15.91 4.75
CA THR A 289 21.82 15.10 4.73
C THR A 289 21.66 13.73 5.38
N THR A 290 20.45 13.37 5.80
CA THR A 290 20.14 12.04 6.36
C THR A 290 18.84 11.47 5.76
N PRO A 291 18.74 10.15 5.52
CA PRO A 291 17.61 9.54 4.84
C PRO A 291 16.33 9.60 5.70
N PRO A 292 15.27 10.31 5.27
CA PRO A 292 14.03 10.44 6.04
C PRO A 292 13.22 9.15 6.01
N ALA A 293 12.81 8.64 7.18
CA ALA A 293 12.03 7.41 7.29
C ALA A 293 10.64 7.48 6.60
N SER A 294 10.12 8.68 6.35
CA SER A 294 8.89 8.92 5.57
C SER A 294 9.07 8.76 4.06
N HIS A 295 10.29 8.89 3.56
CA HIS A 295 10.64 8.83 2.15
C HIS A 295 11.90 7.95 1.95
N PRO A 296 11.81 6.63 2.23
CA PRO A 296 12.91 5.71 1.98
C PRO A 296 13.21 5.56 0.48
N ASN A 297 14.35 4.96 0.15
CA ASN A 297 14.66 4.51 -1.22
C ASN A 297 14.88 5.62 -2.25
N GLN A 298 15.57 6.69 -1.83
CA GLN A 298 16.03 7.79 -2.67
C GLN A 298 17.46 7.57 -3.17
N ASP A 299 17.75 8.08 -4.35
CA ASP A 299 19.06 8.04 -5.03
C ASP A 299 20.21 8.56 -4.16
N ALA A 300 20.05 9.61 -3.34
CA ALA A 300 21.11 10.04 -2.40
C ALA A 300 21.58 8.97 -1.36
N LYS A 301 20.99 7.76 -1.33
CA LYS A 301 21.51 6.56 -0.60
C LYS A 301 21.96 5.41 -1.54
N TYR A 302 21.49 5.36 -2.78
CA TYR A 302 21.62 4.20 -3.68
C TYR A 302 22.10 4.55 -5.10
N GLY A 303 22.31 5.83 -5.38
CA GLY A 303 22.92 6.37 -6.58
C GLY A 303 24.43 6.23 -6.53
N LEU A 304 25.07 6.64 -7.61
CA LEU A 304 26.51 6.46 -7.76
C LEU A 304 27.30 7.57 -7.05
N ASP A 305 26.64 8.66 -6.65
CA ASP A 305 27.18 9.82 -5.94
C ASP A 305 27.42 9.63 -4.41
N THR A 306 27.22 8.42 -3.90
CA THR A 306 27.17 8.10 -2.46
C THR A 306 28.51 8.00 -1.72
N ALA A 307 29.64 8.28 -2.39
CA ALA A 307 31.00 8.18 -1.84
C ALA A 307 31.79 9.50 -1.95
N ASP A 308 32.66 9.78 -0.97
CA ASP A 308 33.38 11.06 -0.85
C ASP A 308 34.45 11.32 -1.94
N ASP A 309 34.84 10.32 -2.75
CA ASP A 309 36.02 10.36 -3.64
C ASP A 309 35.73 10.14 -5.13
N ILE A 310 34.51 10.44 -5.57
CA ILE A 310 34.02 10.15 -6.92
C ILE A 310 34.67 11.02 -8.00
N GLU A 311 35.04 10.38 -9.11
CA GLU A 311 35.51 11.05 -10.31
C GLU A 311 34.33 11.62 -11.11
N HIS A 312 34.22 12.94 -11.20
CA HIS A 312 33.17 13.62 -11.98
C HIS A 312 33.56 13.91 -13.44
N SER A 313 34.53 13.17 -13.99
CA SER A 313 35.08 13.41 -15.33
C SER A 313 34.22 12.77 -16.43
N ASP A 314 33.52 11.67 -16.12
CA ASP A 314 32.52 11.02 -16.96
C ASP A 314 31.08 11.47 -16.64
N GLY A 315 30.85 12.26 -15.59
CA GLY A 315 29.57 12.94 -15.34
C GLY A 315 29.49 13.67 -14.01
N GLU A 316 28.59 14.65 -13.89
CA GLU A 316 28.33 15.32 -12.62
C GLU A 316 27.51 14.41 -11.70
N TYR A 317 27.75 14.46 -10.38
CA TYR A 317 26.89 13.86 -9.36
C TYR A 317 26.36 12.45 -9.73
N GLY A 318 27.25 11.48 -9.82
CA GLY A 318 26.89 10.07 -10.05
C GLY A 318 26.50 9.69 -11.49
N PHE A 319 26.17 10.64 -12.37
CA PHE A 319 25.99 10.32 -13.80
C PHE A 319 27.27 9.77 -14.42
N ARG A 320 27.13 8.82 -15.37
CA ARG A 320 28.27 8.19 -16.06
C ARG A 320 28.05 8.13 -17.57
N TYR A 321 28.80 8.96 -18.28
CA TYR A 321 28.62 9.23 -19.70
C TYR A 321 29.90 9.07 -20.53
N THR A 322 29.75 8.47 -21.71
CA THR A 322 30.80 8.42 -22.74
C THR A 322 30.44 9.33 -23.90
N LYS A 323 31.34 10.26 -24.28
CA LYS A 323 31.19 11.05 -25.52
C LYS A 323 31.42 10.16 -26.74
N ILE A 324 30.57 10.29 -27.75
CA ILE A 324 30.61 9.52 -29.00
C ILE A 324 30.82 10.46 -30.20
N ASP A 325 31.74 10.09 -31.10
CA ASP A 325 32.00 10.82 -32.35
C ASP A 325 30.93 10.57 -33.43
N ALA A 326 31.09 11.18 -34.61
CA ALA A 326 30.14 11.01 -35.72
C ALA A 326 30.02 9.57 -36.25
N HIS A 327 31.03 8.73 -36.02
CA HIS A 327 31.12 7.37 -36.55
C HIS A 327 30.79 6.29 -35.52
N GLY A 328 30.44 6.68 -34.28
CA GLY A 328 30.11 5.76 -33.19
C GLY A 328 31.27 5.38 -32.27
N ASN A 329 32.43 6.04 -32.39
CA ASN A 329 33.59 5.76 -31.54
C ASN A 329 33.50 6.53 -30.21
N PRO A 330 33.86 5.92 -29.06
CA PRO A 330 34.07 6.66 -27.83
C PRO A 330 35.27 7.60 -27.95
N ILE A 331 35.15 8.80 -27.39
CA ILE A 331 36.20 9.82 -27.37
C ILE A 331 36.39 10.40 -25.98
N ASP A 332 37.52 11.06 -25.78
CA ASP A 332 37.92 11.71 -24.52
C ASP A 332 36.82 12.65 -23.97
N PRO A 333 36.44 12.56 -22.67
CA PRO A 333 35.44 13.44 -22.07
C PRO A 333 35.78 14.93 -22.19
N SER A 334 37.06 15.31 -22.24
CA SER A 334 37.48 16.71 -22.46
C SER A 334 37.29 17.21 -23.90
N SER A 335 36.91 16.33 -24.84
CA SER A 335 36.63 16.73 -26.23
C SER A 335 35.53 17.79 -26.31
N THR A 336 35.81 18.86 -27.04
CA THR A 336 34.87 19.95 -27.34
C THR A 336 33.94 19.64 -28.50
N ASN A 337 34.07 18.48 -29.16
CA ASN A 337 33.34 18.12 -30.37
C ASN A 337 32.92 16.64 -30.34
N TRP A 338 31.67 16.38 -29.98
CA TRP A 338 31.02 15.07 -30.02
C TRP A 338 29.71 15.14 -30.83
N ARG A 339 29.01 14.02 -30.99
CA ARG A 339 27.73 13.95 -31.71
C ARG A 339 26.62 13.32 -30.88
N CYS A 340 26.98 12.38 -30.02
CA CYS A 340 26.07 11.73 -29.09
C CYS A 340 26.79 11.48 -27.77
N VAL A 341 26.02 11.14 -26.76
CA VAL A 341 26.47 10.72 -25.44
C VAL A 341 25.86 9.36 -25.18
N LYS A 342 26.64 8.40 -24.70
CA LYS A 342 26.12 7.15 -24.19
C LYS A 342 26.05 7.24 -22.67
N ASP A 343 24.87 7.00 -22.11
CA ASP A 343 24.68 6.66 -20.71
C ASP A 343 25.19 5.22 -20.48
N GLU A 344 26.22 5.06 -19.67
CA GLU A 344 26.83 3.76 -19.37
C GLU A 344 25.99 2.92 -18.39
N HIS A 345 25.01 3.53 -17.73
CA HIS A 345 24.12 2.91 -16.76
C HIS A 345 22.88 2.33 -17.42
N THR A 346 22.14 3.16 -18.18
CA THR A 346 20.92 2.73 -18.88
C THR A 346 21.21 2.09 -20.24
N GLY A 347 22.40 2.32 -20.79
CA GLY A 347 22.73 1.96 -22.18
C GLY A 347 22.06 2.85 -23.23
N LEU A 348 21.46 3.97 -22.82
CA LEU A 348 20.79 4.92 -23.69
C LEU A 348 21.82 5.78 -24.44
N TYR A 349 21.68 5.87 -25.76
CA TYR A 349 22.39 6.85 -26.58
C TYR A 349 21.52 8.09 -26.74
N ILE A 350 22.08 9.26 -26.47
CA ILE A 350 21.40 10.54 -26.41
C ILE A 350 22.07 11.51 -27.38
N GLU A 351 21.28 12.25 -28.16
CA GLU A 351 21.79 13.21 -29.13
C GLU A 351 22.48 14.41 -28.44
N ALA A 352 23.70 14.73 -28.86
CA ALA A 352 24.36 15.99 -28.49
C ALA A 352 24.03 17.10 -29.50
N LYS A 353 23.26 18.11 -29.07
CA LYS A 353 22.86 19.26 -29.87
C LYS A 353 24.04 20.15 -30.25
N GLN A 354 24.04 20.65 -31.48
CA GLN A 354 25.06 21.58 -31.97
C GLN A 354 24.83 22.97 -31.36
N ALA A 355 25.90 23.76 -31.28
CA ALA A 355 25.86 25.13 -30.79
C ALA A 355 24.81 25.99 -31.54
N PRO A 356 24.19 26.98 -30.89
CA PRO A 356 23.18 27.84 -31.50
C PRO A 356 23.75 28.57 -32.71
N THR A 357 23.04 28.48 -33.83
CA THR A 357 23.35 29.11 -35.11
C THR A 357 22.15 29.95 -35.54
N ALA A 358 22.38 31.16 -36.06
CA ALA A 358 21.29 31.99 -36.55
C ALA A 358 20.76 31.46 -37.90
N LEU A 359 19.46 31.60 -38.13
CA LEU A 359 18.84 31.37 -39.45
C LEU A 359 18.63 32.72 -40.16
N PRO A 360 18.66 32.75 -41.51
CA PRO A 360 18.22 33.90 -42.29
C PRO A 360 16.73 34.21 -42.06
N SER A 361 16.30 35.44 -42.37
CA SER A 361 14.87 35.78 -42.27
C SER A 361 14.08 35.05 -43.36
N GLN A 362 12.81 34.71 -43.10
CA GLN A 362 11.98 34.05 -44.11
C GLN A 362 11.88 34.89 -45.41
N SER A 363 11.87 36.23 -45.30
CA SER A 363 11.93 37.11 -46.47
C SER A 363 13.21 37.01 -47.30
N ASP A 364 14.36 36.76 -46.68
CA ASP A 364 15.63 36.56 -47.42
C ASP A 364 15.61 35.20 -48.14
N ILE A 365 15.08 34.17 -47.47
CA ILE A 365 14.92 32.81 -48.02
C ILE A 365 13.95 32.84 -49.21
N ASP A 366 12.75 33.41 -49.04
CA ASP A 366 11.73 33.54 -50.09
C ASP A 366 12.28 34.31 -51.30
N THR A 367 13.02 35.40 -51.06
CA THR A 367 13.69 36.17 -52.11
C THR A 367 14.75 35.33 -52.84
N TRP A 368 15.55 34.55 -52.11
CA TRP A 368 16.55 33.68 -52.72
C TRP A 368 15.88 32.56 -53.56
N VAL A 369 14.89 31.88 -53.00
CA VAL A 369 14.13 30.82 -53.69
C VAL A 369 13.43 31.38 -54.93
N GLU A 370 12.77 32.54 -54.85
CA GLU A 370 12.09 33.10 -56.03
C GLU A 370 13.05 33.36 -57.20
N ASN A 371 14.26 33.84 -56.91
CA ASN A 371 15.29 34.11 -57.92
C ASN A 371 15.95 32.85 -58.49
N HIS A 372 16.04 31.74 -57.74
CA HIS A 372 16.83 30.56 -58.11
C HIS A 372 16.04 29.25 -58.29
N LYS A 373 14.72 29.22 -58.02
CA LYS A 373 13.85 28.01 -58.11
C LYS A 373 13.74 27.31 -59.48
N ASN A 374 14.36 27.86 -60.51
CA ASN A 374 14.41 27.27 -61.86
C ASN A 374 15.85 27.20 -62.38
N ASP A 375 16.85 27.49 -61.54
CA ASP A 375 18.26 27.50 -61.90
C ASP A 375 18.90 26.18 -61.42
N PRO A 376 19.15 25.20 -62.32
CA PRO A 376 19.80 23.95 -61.95
C PRO A 376 21.26 24.13 -61.54
N ASP A 377 21.85 25.30 -61.82
CA ASP A 377 23.22 25.68 -61.49
C ASP A 377 23.25 26.74 -60.37
N ALA A 378 22.23 26.79 -59.48
CA ALA A 378 22.05 27.74 -58.36
C ALA A 378 23.14 27.67 -57.27
N TYR A 379 24.39 27.93 -57.67
CA TYR A 379 25.59 27.80 -56.88
C TYR A 379 26.36 29.14 -56.80
N PRO A 380 26.85 29.54 -55.62
CA PRO A 380 26.78 28.82 -54.36
C PRO A 380 25.44 29.00 -53.63
N TYR A 381 24.89 27.91 -53.10
CA TYR A 381 23.83 27.95 -52.10
C TYR A 381 24.34 28.74 -50.87
N PRO A 382 23.73 29.89 -50.52
CA PRO A 382 24.33 30.82 -49.57
C PRO A 382 24.29 30.32 -48.12
N TYR A 383 23.33 29.45 -47.78
CA TYR A 383 23.08 29.00 -46.41
C TYR A 383 23.66 27.62 -46.09
N GLY A 384 24.76 27.24 -46.77
CA GLY A 384 25.39 25.94 -46.61
C GLY A 384 25.95 25.69 -45.20
N ALA A 385 26.36 26.75 -44.49
CA ALA A 385 26.87 26.64 -43.12
C ALA A 385 25.74 26.34 -42.13
N GLU A 386 24.64 27.09 -42.22
CA GLU A 386 23.41 26.93 -41.46
C GLU A 386 22.80 25.54 -41.69
N SER A 387 22.67 25.12 -42.95
CA SER A 387 22.25 23.76 -43.32
C SER A 387 23.17 22.65 -42.77
N SER A 388 24.48 22.89 -42.63
CA SER A 388 25.39 21.92 -41.99
C SER A 388 25.24 21.84 -40.47
N MET A 389 24.60 22.85 -39.88
CA MET A 389 24.30 22.98 -38.45
C MET A 389 22.84 22.59 -38.14
N TRP A 390 22.20 21.78 -38.98
CA TRP A 390 20.79 21.36 -38.85
C TRP A 390 20.36 20.80 -37.49
N ARG A 391 21.27 20.35 -36.63
CA ARG A 391 20.98 19.90 -35.25
C ARG A 391 21.29 20.97 -34.19
N SER A 392 21.31 22.24 -34.59
CA SER A 392 21.52 23.38 -33.71
C SER A 392 20.41 23.49 -32.66
N SER A 393 20.77 23.88 -31.44
CA SER A 393 19.80 24.10 -30.36
C SER A 393 18.88 25.29 -30.56
N SER A 394 19.22 26.23 -31.44
CA SER A 394 18.36 27.36 -31.82
C SER A 394 17.36 27.03 -32.93
N TYR A 395 17.41 25.82 -33.52
CA TYR A 395 16.48 25.40 -34.56
C TYR A 395 15.26 24.74 -33.92
N THR A 396 14.08 25.08 -34.43
CA THR A 396 12.79 24.78 -33.81
C THR A 396 11.93 23.94 -34.75
N TYR A 397 11.13 23.05 -34.16
CA TYR A 397 10.40 22.02 -34.88
C TYR A 397 9.05 21.80 -34.21
N THR A 398 7.99 21.65 -34.99
CA THR A 398 6.68 21.23 -34.47
C THR A 398 6.69 19.75 -34.12
N TRP A 399 5.79 19.34 -33.23
CA TRP A 399 5.54 17.93 -32.98
C TRP A 399 4.63 17.37 -34.09
N TYR A 400 5.07 16.31 -34.74
CA TYR A 400 4.32 15.60 -35.77
C TYR A 400 4.54 14.09 -35.71
N ASP A 401 3.44 13.35 -35.73
CA ASP A 401 3.40 11.89 -35.86
C ASP A 401 2.18 11.47 -36.70
N ALA A 402 2.46 10.84 -37.84
CA ALA A 402 1.44 10.38 -38.78
C ALA A 402 0.72 9.11 -38.30
N ASP A 403 1.27 8.35 -37.35
CA ASP A 403 0.67 7.12 -36.85
C ASP A 403 -0.46 7.43 -35.84
N GLY A 404 -1.69 7.09 -36.24
CA GLY A 404 -2.90 7.28 -35.44
C GLY A 404 -2.96 6.43 -34.16
N THR A 405 -2.05 5.48 -33.97
CA THR A 405 -1.96 4.64 -32.76
C THR A 405 -1.12 5.28 -31.65
N THR A 406 -0.15 6.11 -32.01
CA THR A 406 0.80 6.77 -31.08
C THR A 406 0.49 8.26 -30.88
N ASN A 407 -0.10 8.92 -31.88
CA ASN A 407 -0.30 10.38 -31.85
C ASN A 407 -1.43 10.90 -30.93
N GLY A 408 -2.21 10.01 -30.29
CA GLY A 408 -3.24 10.41 -29.33
C GLY A 408 -4.47 11.07 -29.96
N GLY A 409 -4.73 10.80 -31.24
CA GLY A 409 -5.93 11.24 -31.96
C GLY A 409 -5.76 12.49 -32.83
N TYR A 410 -4.63 13.18 -32.72
CA TYR A 410 -4.28 14.32 -33.58
C TYR A 410 -2.79 14.29 -33.93
N ALA A 411 -2.48 14.30 -35.22
CA ALA A 411 -1.13 14.11 -35.73
C ALA A 411 -0.13 15.23 -35.41
N GLY A 412 -0.59 16.41 -34.98
CA GLY A 412 0.25 17.60 -34.85
C GLY A 412 0.42 18.35 -36.18
N ALA A 413 1.45 19.19 -36.28
CA ALA A 413 1.66 20.05 -37.43
C ALA A 413 2.72 19.48 -38.40
N PRO A 414 2.33 18.98 -39.59
CA PRO A 414 3.29 18.46 -40.57
C PRO A 414 4.19 19.55 -41.17
N ASN A 415 3.76 20.82 -41.14
CA ASN A 415 4.39 21.97 -41.79
C ASN A 415 4.57 21.80 -43.32
N ASP A 416 4.86 22.90 -44.00
CA ASP A 416 5.13 22.85 -45.43
C ASP A 416 6.51 22.23 -45.72
N ALA A 417 6.64 21.66 -46.92
CA ALA A 417 7.89 21.11 -47.41
C ALA A 417 8.89 22.23 -47.71
N LEU A 418 10.11 22.09 -47.20
CA LEU A 418 11.23 22.96 -47.53
C LEU A 418 11.70 22.72 -48.97
N TYR A 419 12.32 23.73 -49.57
CA TYR A 419 12.83 23.66 -50.93
C TYR A 419 14.00 22.68 -51.04
N SER A 420 13.97 21.74 -51.99
CA SER A 420 14.95 20.64 -52.07
C SER A 420 16.39 21.10 -52.26
N GLU A 421 16.60 22.13 -53.08
CA GLU A 421 17.91 22.69 -53.44
C GLU A 421 18.40 23.73 -52.43
N GLY A 422 17.68 23.90 -51.32
CA GLY A 422 18.03 24.76 -50.20
C GLY A 422 17.06 24.55 -49.03
N PRO A 423 17.15 23.43 -48.31
CA PRO A 423 16.13 23.02 -47.34
C PRO A 423 16.28 23.77 -46.02
N ILE A 424 15.86 25.03 -46.02
CA ILE A 424 15.95 25.98 -44.91
C ILE A 424 14.69 26.85 -44.81
N SER A 425 14.31 27.21 -43.58
CA SER A 425 13.31 28.24 -43.25
C SER A 425 13.87 29.15 -42.14
N SER A 426 13.07 30.12 -41.66
CA SER A 426 13.40 30.85 -40.44
C SER A 426 13.31 30.04 -39.15
N GLU A 427 12.84 28.78 -39.21
CA GLU A 427 12.61 27.90 -38.05
C GLU A 427 13.63 26.77 -37.97
N CYS A 428 13.97 26.14 -39.10
CA CYS A 428 14.91 25.02 -39.15
C CYS A 428 15.70 24.97 -40.47
N ALA A 429 16.73 24.13 -40.51
CA ALA A 429 17.45 23.78 -41.73
C ALA A 429 17.73 22.27 -41.77
N TYR A 430 18.10 21.76 -42.95
CA TYR A 430 18.67 20.44 -43.18
C TYR A 430 19.87 20.54 -44.13
N PRO A 431 20.74 19.52 -44.23
CA PRO A 431 21.82 19.52 -45.21
C PRO A 431 21.27 19.47 -46.64
N ASN A 432 21.92 20.19 -47.54
CA ASN A 432 21.55 20.24 -48.95
C ASN A 432 22.20 19.05 -49.71
N ASP A 433 21.58 17.88 -49.62
CA ASP A 433 22.05 16.62 -50.23
C ASP A 433 21.02 15.99 -51.19
N ASN A 434 19.95 16.73 -51.53
CA ASN A 434 18.80 16.28 -52.32
C ASN A 434 18.04 15.07 -51.73
N SER A 435 18.13 14.82 -50.41
CA SER A 435 17.47 13.68 -49.77
C SER A 435 16.00 13.94 -49.37
N GLY A 436 15.09 13.58 -50.28
CA GLY A 436 13.66 13.46 -50.00
C GLY A 436 12.96 14.79 -49.69
N THR A 437 11.78 14.69 -49.07
CA THR A 437 11.03 15.85 -48.57
C THR A 437 11.39 16.09 -47.11
N ARG A 438 11.71 17.35 -46.77
CA ARG A 438 12.06 17.77 -45.40
C ARG A 438 11.10 18.86 -44.95
N ASN A 439 10.62 18.78 -43.70
CA ASN A 439 9.71 19.74 -43.08
C ASN A 439 10.24 20.09 -41.68
N CYS A 440 9.90 21.26 -41.12
CA CYS A 440 10.34 21.64 -39.77
C CYS A 440 9.50 20.96 -38.66
N ASN A 441 9.51 19.62 -38.62
CA ASN A 441 8.78 18.80 -37.65
C ASN A 441 9.62 17.64 -37.08
N THR A 442 9.18 17.05 -35.97
CA THR A 442 9.85 15.92 -35.28
C THR A 442 10.08 14.71 -36.18
N SER A 443 9.08 14.29 -36.96
CA SER A 443 9.18 13.12 -37.84
C SER A 443 10.28 13.28 -38.90
N SER A 444 10.39 14.45 -39.51
CA SER A 444 11.41 14.80 -40.50
C SER A 444 12.80 14.89 -39.87
N TYR A 445 12.89 15.42 -38.65
CA TYR A 445 14.13 15.52 -37.89
C TYR A 445 14.69 14.13 -37.54
N ILE A 446 13.86 13.27 -36.97
CA ILE A 446 14.21 11.88 -36.64
C ILE A 446 14.55 11.09 -37.91
N SER A 447 13.78 11.25 -38.98
CA SER A 447 14.09 10.63 -40.29
C SER A 447 15.43 11.10 -40.85
N SER A 448 15.82 12.36 -40.62
CA SER A 448 17.13 12.89 -41.00
C SER A 448 18.24 12.22 -40.19
N LEU A 449 18.12 12.18 -38.86
CA LEU A 449 19.10 11.52 -37.97
C LEU A 449 19.38 10.07 -38.39
N ASN A 450 18.30 9.32 -38.65
CA ASN A 450 18.39 7.93 -39.08
C ASN A 450 19.00 7.79 -40.48
N SER A 451 18.68 8.69 -41.42
CA SER A 451 19.29 8.68 -42.76
C SER A 451 20.79 9.01 -42.75
N TYR A 452 21.27 9.83 -41.82
CA TYR A 452 22.70 10.15 -41.67
C TYR A 452 23.48 9.16 -40.80
N ALA A 453 22.81 8.19 -40.17
CA ALA A 453 23.41 7.24 -39.25
C ALA A 453 24.33 7.90 -38.19
N ILE A 454 23.91 9.04 -37.61
CA ILE A 454 24.74 9.82 -36.69
C ILE A 454 25.15 8.93 -35.51
N CYS A 455 26.45 8.89 -35.20
CA CYS A 455 27.06 8.00 -34.20
C CYS A 455 26.93 6.50 -34.51
N GLY A 456 26.70 6.14 -35.78
CA GLY A 456 26.45 4.76 -36.22
C GLY A 456 25.02 4.28 -35.96
N ILE A 457 24.12 5.15 -35.50
CA ILE A 457 22.77 4.81 -35.02
C ILE A 457 21.72 5.18 -36.06
N THR A 458 20.79 4.25 -36.34
CA THR A 458 19.79 4.37 -37.44
C THR A 458 18.33 4.19 -36.97
N ASP A 459 18.13 4.09 -35.66
CA ASP A 459 16.85 3.90 -34.97
C ASP A 459 16.60 4.96 -33.88
N TRP A 460 17.17 6.16 -34.08
CA TRP A 460 16.83 7.35 -33.31
C TRP A 460 15.32 7.56 -33.26
N ARG A 461 14.84 8.00 -32.10
CA ARG A 461 13.45 8.31 -31.78
C ARG A 461 13.39 9.47 -30.78
N LEU A 462 12.21 10.06 -30.58
CA LEU A 462 12.01 10.93 -29.41
C LEU A 462 12.03 10.06 -28.13
N PRO A 463 12.55 10.58 -27.00
CA PRO A 463 12.58 9.86 -25.74
C PRO A 463 11.19 9.64 -25.16
N SER A 464 11.04 8.62 -24.31
CA SER A 464 9.92 8.49 -23.39
C SER A 464 10.05 9.53 -22.27
N PRO A 465 8.97 9.86 -21.53
CA PRO A 465 9.06 10.74 -20.36
C PRO A 465 10.02 10.27 -19.27
N VAL A 466 10.33 8.96 -19.21
CA VAL A 466 11.28 8.40 -18.23
C VAL A 466 12.70 8.61 -18.71
N GLU A 467 13.00 8.23 -19.96
CA GLU A 467 14.31 8.44 -20.58
C GLU A 467 14.69 9.92 -20.65
N ALA A 468 13.73 10.79 -21.01
CA ALA A 468 13.96 12.23 -21.06
C ALA A 468 14.36 12.82 -19.70
N ARG A 469 13.85 12.24 -18.60
CA ARG A 469 14.24 12.63 -17.23
C ARG A 469 15.54 11.97 -16.78
N SER A 470 15.92 10.82 -17.34
CA SER A 470 17.08 10.05 -16.86
C SER A 470 18.43 10.66 -17.23
N PHE A 471 18.49 11.62 -18.16
CA PHE A 471 19.74 12.31 -18.53
C PHE A 471 19.79 13.78 -18.15
N ILE A 472 18.82 14.27 -17.38
CA ILE A 472 18.80 15.64 -16.85
C ILE A 472 19.40 15.64 -15.44
N ASN A 473 20.39 16.50 -15.22
CA ASN A 473 20.91 16.80 -13.89
C ASN A 473 20.01 17.88 -13.24
N PHE A 474 19.32 17.53 -12.15
CA PHE A 474 18.42 18.44 -11.43
C PHE A 474 19.14 19.24 -10.33
N ASN A 475 20.44 19.05 -10.15
CA ASN A 475 21.22 19.80 -9.17
C ASN A 475 21.40 21.26 -9.62
N VAL A 476 20.81 22.17 -8.85
CA VAL A 476 20.91 23.63 -9.05
C VAL A 476 22.12 24.26 -8.32
N GLY A 477 22.99 23.44 -7.75
CA GLY A 477 24.21 23.82 -7.04
C GLY A 477 25.39 24.19 -7.95
N THR A 478 26.56 24.40 -7.34
CA THR A 478 27.80 24.61 -8.09
C THR A 478 28.41 23.28 -8.50
N SER A 479 28.44 23.01 -9.81
CA SER A 479 29.04 21.80 -10.41
C SER A 479 30.44 21.48 -9.83
N PRO A 480 30.79 20.20 -9.64
CA PRO A 480 32.06 19.80 -9.05
C PRO A 480 33.27 20.30 -9.85
N SER A 481 34.39 20.55 -9.16
CA SER A 481 35.62 21.01 -9.81
C SER A 481 36.16 19.95 -10.79
N GLY A 482 36.20 20.30 -12.08
CA GLY A 482 36.66 19.40 -13.14
C GLY A 482 35.53 18.64 -13.84
N SER A 483 34.27 18.93 -13.52
CA SER A 483 33.14 18.36 -14.22
C SER A 483 33.09 18.69 -15.72
N VAL A 484 32.43 17.82 -16.48
CA VAL A 484 32.19 17.97 -17.91
C VAL A 484 30.70 18.06 -18.15
N ASN A 485 30.22 19.16 -18.76
CA ASN A 485 28.84 19.22 -19.25
C ASN A 485 28.73 18.46 -20.59
N PHE A 486 27.98 17.35 -20.58
CA PHE A 486 27.74 16.49 -21.73
C PHE A 486 26.60 16.97 -22.65
N PHE A 487 25.74 17.89 -22.17
CA PHE A 487 24.57 18.43 -22.88
C PHE A 487 24.49 19.98 -22.81
N PRO A 488 25.55 20.74 -23.17
CA PRO A 488 25.62 22.19 -22.98
C PRO A 488 24.68 23.02 -23.87
N ASN A 489 23.98 22.35 -24.80
CA ASN A 489 23.05 22.95 -25.76
C ASN A 489 21.65 22.31 -25.63
N LEU A 490 21.31 21.76 -24.46
CA LEU A 490 19.96 21.26 -24.17
C LEU A 490 18.97 22.44 -24.17
N GLY A 491 17.80 22.26 -24.78
CA GLY A 491 16.75 23.28 -24.80
C GLY A 491 15.81 23.12 -23.62
N ASP A 492 15.27 24.24 -23.11
CA ASP A 492 14.51 24.32 -21.85
C ASP A 492 13.36 23.32 -21.72
N HIS A 493 12.74 22.90 -22.82
CA HIS A 493 11.70 21.88 -22.84
C HIS A 493 12.01 20.87 -23.94
N LEU A 494 11.83 19.57 -23.67
CA LEU A 494 12.14 18.47 -24.59
C LEU A 494 10.87 17.72 -24.99
N PHE A 495 10.56 17.64 -26.28
CA PHE A 495 9.45 16.80 -26.75
C PHE A 495 9.74 15.31 -26.52
N THR A 496 8.75 14.60 -25.99
CA THR A 496 8.75 13.12 -25.89
C THR A 496 7.95 12.51 -27.05
N HIS A 497 8.09 11.20 -27.29
CA HIS A 497 7.22 10.49 -28.24
C HIS A 497 5.77 10.35 -27.73
N SER A 498 5.51 10.66 -26.45
CA SER A 498 4.20 10.44 -25.83
C SER A 498 3.23 11.60 -26.10
N SER A 499 2.03 11.27 -26.56
CA SER A 499 0.94 12.22 -26.78
C SER A 499 0.04 12.40 -25.54
N SER A 500 -0.80 13.44 -25.52
CA SER A 500 -1.81 13.63 -24.46
C SER A 500 -3.13 12.94 -24.80
N VAL A 501 -3.56 12.02 -23.94
CA VAL A 501 -4.83 11.27 -24.08
C VAL A 501 -6.10 12.08 -23.76
N LYS A 502 -5.97 13.34 -23.31
CA LYS A 502 -7.11 14.22 -22.97
C LYS A 502 -7.10 15.56 -23.70
N GLN A 503 -5.98 15.96 -24.28
CA GLN A 503 -5.79 17.20 -25.02
C GLN A 503 -5.02 16.86 -26.29
N ASP A 504 -5.74 16.39 -27.31
CA ASP A 504 -5.21 15.89 -28.58
C ASP A 504 -4.19 16.84 -29.26
N GLY A 505 -4.41 18.15 -29.16
CA GLY A 505 -3.49 19.20 -29.60
C GLY A 505 -2.13 19.30 -28.88
N SER A 506 -1.91 18.52 -27.81
CA SER A 506 -0.69 18.57 -26.99
C SER A 506 0.09 17.24 -26.98
N ALA A 507 1.41 17.35 -26.93
CA ALA A 507 2.33 16.26 -26.65
C ALA A 507 2.90 16.42 -25.23
N ARG A 508 3.41 15.33 -24.65
CA ARG A 508 4.17 15.40 -23.40
C ARG A 508 5.57 15.93 -23.68
N CYS A 509 6.03 16.81 -22.81
CA CYS A 509 7.39 17.33 -22.81
C CYS A 509 7.96 17.32 -21.39
N ILE A 510 9.29 17.36 -21.28
CA ILE A 510 10.00 17.50 -20.01
C ILE A 510 10.65 18.88 -19.97
N ASP A 511 10.43 19.63 -18.90
CA ASP A 511 11.24 20.80 -18.56
C ASP A 511 12.67 20.32 -18.20
N SER A 512 13.68 20.80 -18.94
CA SER A 512 15.06 20.37 -18.80
C SER A 512 15.80 20.97 -17.59
N GLN A 513 15.15 21.84 -16.82
CA GLN A 513 15.68 22.46 -15.61
C GLN A 513 15.08 21.82 -14.35
N THR A 514 13.80 21.44 -14.39
CA THR A 514 13.06 20.88 -13.23
C THR A 514 12.74 19.39 -13.34
N GLY A 515 12.76 18.83 -14.55
CA GLY A 515 12.29 17.46 -14.81
C GLY A 515 10.78 17.29 -14.75
N GLU A 516 10.00 18.39 -14.67
CA GLU A 516 8.55 18.33 -14.64
C GLU A 516 7.98 17.82 -15.98
N LEU A 517 6.93 16.99 -15.88
CA LEU A 517 6.22 16.44 -17.03
C LEU A 517 5.06 17.37 -17.43
N GLU A 518 5.27 18.11 -18.52
CA GLU A 518 4.34 19.11 -19.01
C GLU A 518 3.57 18.69 -20.28
N LEU A 519 2.68 19.56 -20.73
CA LEU A 519 1.90 19.45 -21.97
C LEU A 519 2.25 20.58 -22.95
N CYS A 520 3.20 20.32 -23.85
CA CYS A 520 3.60 21.25 -24.90
C CYS A 520 2.66 21.16 -26.12
N ASN A 521 2.38 22.30 -26.75
CA ASN A 521 1.51 22.38 -27.91
C ASN A 521 2.19 21.77 -29.15
N LYS A 522 1.49 20.91 -29.90
CA LYS A 522 2.08 20.24 -31.08
C LYS A 522 2.36 21.18 -32.25
N ASN A 523 1.65 22.32 -32.32
CA ASN A 523 1.60 23.21 -33.48
C ASN A 523 2.37 24.53 -33.31
N ILE A 524 3.00 24.77 -32.15
CA ILE A 524 3.73 26.01 -31.87
C ILE A 524 5.23 25.76 -31.97
N THR A 525 5.91 26.54 -32.80
CA THR A 525 7.38 26.55 -32.89
C THR A 525 7.98 27.45 -31.81
N GLY A 526 9.21 27.15 -31.40
CA GLY A 526 9.99 27.96 -30.45
C GLY A 526 9.70 27.77 -28.95
N SER A 527 8.70 26.95 -28.56
CA SER A 527 8.46 26.63 -27.14
C SER A 527 9.19 25.39 -26.64
N THR A 528 9.70 24.54 -27.54
CA THR A 528 10.14 23.18 -27.20
C THR A 528 11.20 22.70 -28.19
N GLY A 529 12.29 22.14 -27.68
CA GLY A 529 13.37 21.54 -28.44
C GLY A 529 13.16 20.05 -28.73
N ILE A 530 13.99 19.54 -29.64
CA ILE A 530 14.12 18.09 -29.91
C ILE A 530 15.49 17.62 -29.44
N VAL A 531 15.49 16.54 -28.66
CA VAL A 531 16.62 15.61 -28.49
C VAL A 531 16.13 14.25 -28.92
N ALA A 532 16.96 13.51 -29.65
CA ALA A 532 16.69 12.11 -29.97
C ALA A 532 17.46 11.16 -29.04
N VAL A 533 16.92 9.95 -28.87
CA VAL A 533 17.57 8.85 -28.16
C VAL A 533 17.49 7.53 -28.96
N SER A 534 18.32 6.56 -28.62
CA SER A 534 18.31 5.17 -29.13
C SER A 534 18.88 4.20 -28.07
N GLY A 535 18.58 2.91 -28.19
CA GLY A 535 18.95 1.91 -27.18
C GLY A 535 18.13 2.06 -25.89
N GLY A 536 18.79 1.83 -24.75
CA GLY A 536 18.19 1.85 -23.42
C GLY A 536 17.58 0.52 -22.97
N ILE A 537 17.42 0.38 -21.65
CA ILE A 537 16.50 -0.55 -20.99
C ILE A 537 15.41 0.33 -20.34
N GLU A 538 14.13 0.12 -20.68
CA GLU A 538 12.99 0.79 -20.03
C GLU A 538 12.61 0.14 -18.69
#